data_AF-A0A7C7Q6G2-F1
#
_entry.id   AF-A0A7C7Q6G2-F1
#
_cell.length_a   1.000
_cell.length_b   1.000
_cell.length_c   1.000
_cell.angle_alpha   90.00
_cell.angle_beta   90.00
_cell.angle_gamma   90.00
#
_symmetry.space_group_name_H-M   'P 1'
#
loop_
_entity.id
_entity.type
_entity.pdbx_description
1 polymer ?
#
loop_
_entity_poly.entity_id
_entity_poly.type
_entity_poly.pdbx_seq_one_letter_code
_entity_poly.pdbx_strand_id
1 'polypeptide(L)'
;MNNFLLLLLFISSFSYAYALGDLDRKAWIHGSENCKEDQNPALDVYEFSSSTYVLRQNKCSSFEAPFVYVLMGKETTLLLDTGALSGKEDILEFVENLPKSNNEESNKLLVAHTH
;
A
#
# COMPACT_ATOMS: atom_id res chain seq x y z
N MET A 1 32.85 -1.68 -22.05
CA MET A 1 31.66 -1.07 -21.42
C MET A 1 30.53 -1.11 -22.45
N ASN A 2 29.51 -1.99 -22.30
CA ASN A 2 28.11 -1.69 -22.70
C ASN A 2 27.09 -2.84 -22.66
N ASN A 3 27.46 -4.14 -22.63
CA ASN A 3 26.41 -5.19 -22.60
C ASN A 3 25.82 -5.44 -21.20
N PHE A 4 26.61 -5.29 -20.13
CA PHE A 4 26.13 -5.53 -18.77
C PHE A 4 25.16 -4.44 -18.27
N LEU A 5 25.41 -3.18 -18.65
CA LEU A 5 24.54 -2.06 -18.29
C LEU A 5 23.20 -2.12 -19.03
N LEU A 6 23.19 -2.54 -20.30
CA LEU A 6 21.95 -2.81 -21.04
C LEU A 6 21.13 -3.93 -20.38
N LEU A 7 21.77 -5.03 -19.97
CA LEU A 7 21.06 -6.16 -19.35
C LEU A 7 20.39 -5.77 -18.03
N LEU A 8 21.06 -4.97 -17.19
CA LEU A 8 20.47 -4.47 -15.94
C LEU A 8 19.26 -3.54 -16.16
N LEU A 9 19.29 -2.70 -17.21
CA LEU A 9 18.16 -1.85 -17.59
C LEU A 9 16.95 -2.67 -18.09
N PHE A 10 17.18 -3.78 -18.80
CA PHE A 10 16.10 -4.67 -19.22
C PHE A 10 15.45 -5.41 -18.05
N ILE A 11 16.23 -5.86 -17.07
CA ILE A 11 15.70 -6.59 -15.90
C ILE A 11 14.83 -5.67 -15.02
N SER A 12 15.27 -4.44 -14.75
CA SER A 12 14.48 -3.50 -13.92
C SER A 12 13.16 -3.10 -14.60
N SER A 13 13.19 -2.91 -15.91
CA SER A 13 12.00 -2.58 -16.72
C SER A 13 10.99 -3.74 -16.73
N PHE A 14 11.49 -4.98 -16.77
CA PHE A 14 10.65 -6.18 -16.72
C PHE A 14 9.97 -6.36 -15.36
N SER A 15 10.70 -6.15 -14.25
CA SER A 15 10.10 -6.20 -12.90
C SER A 15 9.00 -5.16 -12.71
N TYR A 16 9.19 -3.95 -13.24
CA TYR A 16 8.19 -2.89 -13.15
C TYR A 16 6.95 -3.20 -14.00
N ALA A 17 7.14 -3.69 -15.23
CA ALA A 17 6.04 -4.13 -16.08
C ALA A 17 5.26 -5.31 -15.47
N TYR A 18 5.96 -6.22 -14.78
CA TYR A 18 5.33 -7.32 -14.06
C TYR A 18 4.48 -6.82 -12.88
N ALA A 19 5.02 -5.96 -12.02
CA ALA A 19 4.29 -5.38 -10.89
C ALA A 19 3.05 -4.60 -11.34
N LEU A 20 3.16 -3.81 -12.41
CA LEU A 20 2.01 -3.11 -13.00
C LEU A 20 0.96 -4.09 -13.54
N GLY A 21 1.39 -5.13 -14.27
CA GLY A 21 0.47 -6.14 -14.79
C GLY A 21 -0.17 -7.00 -13.70
N ASP A 22 0.48 -7.18 -12.56
CA ASP A 22 -0.06 -7.89 -11.40
C ASP A 22 -1.07 -7.03 -10.64
N LEU A 23 -0.77 -5.75 -10.42
CA LEU A 23 -1.71 -4.80 -9.81
C LEU A 23 -3.01 -4.67 -10.62
N ASP A 24 -2.92 -4.62 -11.95
CA ASP A 24 -4.09 -4.55 -12.85
C ASP A 24 -5.01 -5.78 -12.71
N ARG A 25 -4.44 -6.95 -12.39
CA ARG A 25 -5.19 -8.21 -12.21
C ARG A 25 -5.49 -8.53 -10.75
N LYS A 26 -5.10 -7.69 -9.80
CA LYS A 26 -5.32 -7.92 -8.37
C LYS A 26 -6.83 -8.00 -8.09
N ALA A 27 -7.28 -9.18 -7.70
CA ALA A 27 -8.61 -9.36 -7.14
C ALA A 27 -8.62 -8.77 -5.72
N TRP A 28 -9.29 -7.64 -5.56
CA TRP A 28 -9.44 -6.98 -4.27
C TRP A 28 -10.50 -7.66 -3.42
N ILE A 29 -10.27 -7.70 -2.10
CA ILE A 29 -11.28 -8.14 -1.13
C ILE A 29 -12.50 -7.23 -1.23
N HIS A 30 -13.64 -7.82 -1.57
CA HIS A 30 -14.92 -7.13 -1.71
C HIS A 30 -15.84 -7.29 -0.49
N GLY A 31 -15.34 -7.88 0.59
CA GLY A 31 -16.13 -8.24 1.77
C GLY A 31 -17.07 -9.41 1.50
N SER A 32 -18.06 -9.58 2.37
CA SER A 32 -19.08 -10.64 2.29
C SER A 32 -20.48 -10.06 2.25
N GLU A 33 -21.43 -10.83 1.69
CA GLU A 33 -22.85 -10.45 1.71
C GLU A 33 -23.38 -10.28 3.13
N ASN A 34 -22.96 -11.15 4.04
CA ASN A 34 -23.20 -11.03 5.47
C ASN A 34 -21.90 -10.63 6.19
N CYS A 35 -21.74 -9.34 6.45
CA CYS A 35 -20.52 -8.83 7.10
C CYS A 35 -20.29 -9.32 8.53
N LYS A 36 -21.30 -9.90 9.20
CA LYS A 36 -21.11 -10.53 10.52
C LYS A 36 -20.35 -11.86 10.44
N GLU A 37 -20.32 -12.47 9.26
CA GLU A 37 -19.66 -13.75 8.99
C GLU A 37 -18.41 -13.57 8.12
N ASP A 38 -18.04 -12.32 7.80
CA ASP A 38 -16.84 -12.02 7.02
C ASP A 38 -15.58 -12.37 7.82
N GLN A 39 -14.74 -13.22 7.23
CA GLN A 39 -13.45 -13.63 7.82
C GLN A 39 -12.26 -12.99 7.11
N ASN A 40 -12.52 -12.11 6.15
CA ASN A 40 -11.48 -11.40 5.44
C ASN A 40 -10.85 -10.32 6.36
N PRO A 41 -9.57 -9.96 6.14
CA PRO A 41 -8.95 -8.87 6.88
C PRO A 41 -9.68 -7.55 6.63
N ALA A 42 -9.57 -6.62 7.59
CA ALA A 42 -10.12 -5.28 7.46
C ALA A 42 -9.42 -4.45 6.36
N LEU A 43 -8.15 -4.77 6.08
CA LEU A 43 -7.35 -4.18 5.01
C LEU A 43 -6.83 -5.24 4.06
N ASP A 44 -7.03 -5.00 2.76
CA ASP A 44 -6.34 -5.70 1.69
C ASP A 44 -5.07 -4.92 1.33
N VAL A 45 -3.92 -5.51 1.62
CA VAL A 45 -2.61 -4.88 1.45
C VAL A 45 -1.95 -5.42 0.19
N TYR A 46 -1.57 -4.53 -0.71
CA TYR A 46 -0.74 -4.85 -1.88
C TYR A 46 0.59 -4.12 -1.80
N GLU A 47 1.69 -4.87 -1.71
CA GLU A 47 3.05 -4.34 -1.80
C GLU A 47 3.43 -4.17 -3.28
N PHE A 48 3.32 -2.95 -3.79
CA PHE A 48 3.72 -2.64 -5.17
C PHE A 48 5.25 -2.63 -5.32
N SER A 49 5.96 -2.19 -4.28
CA SER A 49 7.41 -2.30 -4.15
C SER A 49 7.81 -2.24 -2.67
N SER A 50 9.09 -2.46 -2.38
CA SER A 50 9.64 -2.37 -1.01
C SER A 50 9.42 -1.01 -0.33
N SER A 51 9.01 0.04 -1.06
CA SER A 51 8.74 1.38 -0.55
C SER A 51 7.36 1.91 -0.92
N THR A 52 6.46 1.08 -1.46
CA THR A 52 5.15 1.54 -1.94
C THR A 52 4.08 0.49 -1.71
N TYR A 53 3.05 0.86 -0.97
CA TYR A 53 1.91 0.01 -0.67
C TYR A 53 0.61 0.66 -1.14
N VAL A 54 -0.29 -0.17 -1.65
CA VAL A 54 -1.67 0.16 -1.96
C VAL A 54 -2.54 -0.62 -0.99
N LEU A 55 -3.31 0.10 -0.19
CA LEU A 55 -4.23 -0.47 0.79
C LEU A 55 -5.65 -0.25 0.30
N ARG A 56 -6.53 -1.22 0.51
CA ARG A 56 -7.96 -1.07 0.29
C ARG A 56 -8.72 -1.55 1.51
N GLN A 57 -9.63 -0.73 2.02
CA GLN A 57 -10.50 -1.15 3.12
C GLN A 57 -11.49 -2.21 2.64
N ASN A 58 -11.75 -3.19 3.49
CA ASN A 58 -12.79 -4.17 3.27
C ASN A 58 -14.17 -3.49 3.22
N LYS A 59 -15.04 -3.93 2.29
CA LYS A 59 -16.39 -3.36 2.14
C LYS A 59 -17.27 -3.60 3.36
N CYS A 60 -16.95 -4.59 4.19
CA CYS A 60 -17.63 -4.82 5.45
C CYS A 60 -17.28 -3.78 6.53
N SER A 61 -16.13 -3.13 6.42
CA SER A 61 -15.76 -1.99 7.28
C SER A 61 -16.27 -0.66 6.71
N SER A 62 -16.24 -0.50 5.38
CA SER A 62 -16.74 0.70 4.69
C SER A 62 -17.32 0.35 3.32
N PHE A 63 -18.59 0.71 3.06
CA PHE A 63 -19.25 0.39 1.80
C PHE A 63 -18.48 0.89 0.55
N GLU A 64 -17.88 2.08 0.65
CA GLU A 64 -17.07 2.69 -0.41
C GLU A 64 -15.76 1.92 -0.65
N ALA A 65 -15.20 1.32 0.42
CA ALA A 65 -13.93 0.61 0.42
C ALA A 65 -12.80 1.44 -0.23
N PRO A 66 -12.46 2.59 0.39
CA PRO A 66 -11.50 3.53 -0.16
C PRO A 66 -10.11 2.90 -0.27
N PHE A 67 -9.36 3.43 -1.24
CA PHE A 67 -7.95 3.15 -1.41
C PHE A 67 -7.12 4.15 -0.63
N VAL A 68 -6.03 3.67 -0.05
CA VAL A 68 -5.05 4.46 0.71
C VAL A 68 -3.66 4.08 0.23
N TYR A 69 -2.77 5.06 0.09
CA TYR A 69 -1.43 4.82 -0.45
C TYR A 69 -0.36 5.16 0.58
N VAL A 70 0.61 4.27 0.74
CA VAL A 70 1.78 4.51 1.60
C VAL A 70 3.03 4.56 0.76
N LEU A 71 3.68 5.73 0.71
CA LEU A 71 4.91 5.97 -0.04
C LEU A 71 6.05 6.23 0.95
N MET A 72 6.97 5.29 1.08
CA MET A 72 8.10 5.41 1.99
C MET A 72 9.26 6.14 1.32
N GLY A 73 9.49 7.39 1.71
CA GLY A 73 10.70 8.12 1.39
C GLY A 73 11.85 7.76 2.34
N LYS A 74 13.03 8.35 2.10
CA LYS A 74 14.20 8.14 2.97
C LYS A 74 14.05 8.76 4.35
N GLU A 75 13.30 9.86 4.45
CA GLU A 75 13.13 10.65 5.67
C GLU A 75 11.66 10.79 6.12
N THR A 76 10.75 10.61 5.17
CA THR A 76 9.32 10.84 5.37
C THR A 76 8.54 9.75 4.66
N THR A 77 7.64 9.09 5.40
CA THR A 77 6.58 8.27 4.84
C THR A 77 5.38 9.16 4.58
N LEU A 78 4.88 9.16 3.35
CA LEU A 78 3.65 9.84 2.95
C LEU A 78 2.50 8.84 2.99
N LEU A 79 1.49 9.14 3.80
CA LEU A 79 0.20 8.47 3.83
C LEU A 79 -0.81 9.35 3.08
N LEU A 80 -1.20 8.91 1.89
CA LEU A 80 -2.24 9.56 1.10
C LEU A 80 -3.60 8.97 1.46
N ASP A 81 -4.46 9.82 2.01
CA ASP A 81 -5.75 9.50 2.61
C ASP A 81 -5.63 8.73 3.95
N THR A 82 -6.72 8.67 4.70
CA THR A 82 -6.84 7.86 5.93
C THR A 82 -7.97 6.83 5.83
N GLY A 83 -8.57 6.68 4.65
CA GLY A 83 -9.72 5.83 4.42
C GLY A 83 -10.96 6.32 5.16
N ALA A 84 -11.95 5.45 5.31
CA ALA A 84 -13.13 5.73 6.10
C ALA A 84 -12.82 5.65 7.60
N LEU A 85 -13.58 6.40 8.40
CA LEU A 85 -13.45 6.43 9.86
C LEU A 85 -13.49 5.03 10.49
N SER A 86 -14.28 4.11 9.93
CA SER A 86 -14.50 2.75 10.44
C SER A 86 -13.39 1.73 10.14
N GLY A 87 -12.19 2.19 9.78
CA GLY A 87 -11.00 1.35 9.61
C GLY A 87 -9.72 2.16 9.56
N LYS A 88 -9.72 3.33 10.20
CA LYS A 88 -8.58 4.25 10.22
C LYS A 88 -7.47 3.71 11.11
N GLU A 89 -7.86 3.08 12.22
CA GLU A 89 -6.96 2.47 13.19
C GLU A 89 -6.12 1.36 12.54
N ASP A 90 -6.74 0.50 11.73
CA ASP A 90 -6.04 -0.56 10.99
C ASP A 90 -4.96 0.01 10.06
N ILE A 91 -5.22 1.17 9.43
CA ILE A 91 -4.28 1.83 8.52
C ILE A 91 -3.10 2.40 9.30
N LEU A 92 -3.37 3.05 10.44
CA LEU A 92 -2.32 3.60 11.28
C LEU A 92 -1.45 2.50 11.87
N GLU A 93 -2.06 1.41 12.35
CA GLU A 93 -1.33 0.23 12.84
C GLU A 93 -0.46 -0.38 11.74
N PHE A 94 -0.97 -0.49 10.51
CA PHE A 94 -0.18 -0.94 9.37
C PHE A 94 1.05 -0.05 9.15
N VAL A 95 0.87 1.27 9.13
CA VAL A 95 1.97 2.23 8.94
C VAL A 95 2.98 2.20 10.08
N GLU A 96 2.52 2.03 11.33
CA GLU A 96 3.40 1.95 12.50
C GLU A 96 4.31 0.72 12.48
N ASN A 97 3.80 -0.39 11.91
CA ASN A 97 4.51 -1.66 11.76
C ASN A 97 5.42 -1.73 10.53
N LEU A 98 5.44 -0.71 9.67
CA LEU A 98 6.36 -0.68 8.53
C LEU A 98 7.82 -0.62 8.98
N PRO A 99 8.75 -1.20 8.21
CA PRO A 99 10.18 -1.10 8.49
C PRO A 99 10.60 0.37 8.56
N LYS A 100 11.16 0.76 9.70
CA LYS A 100 11.65 2.13 9.95
C LYS A 100 13.13 2.23 9.64
N SER A 101 13.56 3.42 9.25
CA SER A 101 14.98 3.74 9.12
C SER A 101 15.62 3.75 10.52
N ASN A 102 16.88 3.31 10.58
CA ASN A 102 17.68 3.31 11.82
C ASN A 102 17.98 4.72 12.35
N ASN A 103 17.72 5.75 11.56
CA ASN A 103 17.79 7.13 12.02
C ASN A 103 16.38 7.59 12.44
N GLU A 104 16.17 7.81 13.74
CA GLU A 104 14.84 8.18 14.26
C GLU A 104 14.31 9.50 13.68
N GLU A 105 15.18 10.45 13.31
CA GLU A 105 14.77 11.70 12.65
C GLU A 105 14.22 11.49 11.23
N SER A 106 14.48 10.31 10.64
CA SER A 106 14.09 9.93 9.29
C SER A 106 12.80 9.09 9.22
N ASN A 107 12.05 9.02 10.32
CA ASN A 107 10.78 8.28 10.44
C ASN A 107 9.56 9.21 10.54
N LYS A 108 9.55 10.33 9.80
CA LYS A 108 8.43 11.28 9.82
C LYS A 108 7.23 10.70 9.06
N LEU A 109 6.02 10.86 9.58
CA LEU A 109 4.78 10.53 8.88
C LEU A 109 4.09 11.83 8.42
N LEU A 110 3.94 11.99 7.10
CA LEU A 110 3.12 13.05 6.50
C LEU A 110 1.80 12.44 6.06
N VAL A 111 0.69 12.95 6.57
CA VAL A 111 -0.66 12.55 6.14
C VAL A 111 -1.23 13.64 5.24
N ALA A 112 -1.73 13.28 4.06
CA ALA A 112 -2.35 14.22 3.13
C ALA A 112 -3.63 13.66 2.53
N HIS A 113 -4.67 14.49 2.46
CA HIS A 113 -5.93 14.20 1.78
C HIS A 113 -6.53 15.50 1.23
N THR A 114 -7.46 15.39 0.29
CA THR A 114 -8.13 16.55 -0.32
C THR A 114 -9.47 16.90 0.35
N HIS A 115 -9.93 16.09 1.32
CA HIS A 115 -11.10 16.39 2.15
C HIS A 115 -10.96 17.73 2.87
#